data_AF-A0A106BYN9-F1
#
_entry.id   AF-A0A106BYN9-F1
#
_cell.length_a   1.000
_cell.length_b   1.000
_cell.length_c   1.000
_cell.angle_alpha   90.00
_cell.angle_beta   90.00
_cell.angle_gamma   90.00
#
_symmetry.space_group_name_H-M   'P 1'
#
loop_
_entity.id
_entity.type
_entity.pdbx_description
1 polymer ?
#
loop_
_entity_poly.entity_id
_entity_poly.type
_entity_poly.pdbx_seq_one_letter_code
_entity_poly.pdbx_strand_id
1 'polypeptide(L)' 'MRRIFYQGFTFSNANGKTDDWTLVIGNQVRVGSLFELRRQVHFFSELGILPPPKISKANLALKSDK' A
#
# COMPACT_ATOMS: atom_id res chain seq x y z
N MET A 1 10.67 12.51 -7.58
CA MET A 1 10.35 11.67 -6.40
C MET A 1 9.54 12.50 -5.39
N ARG A 2 8.34 12.07 -5.02
CA ARG A 2 7.47 12.73 -4.02
C ARG A 2 7.45 11.93 -2.71
N ARG A 3 7.35 12.62 -1.57
CA ARG A 3 7.26 12.01 -0.24
C ARG A 3 6.25 12.76 0.61
N ILE A 4 5.44 12.04 1.39
CA ILE A 4 4.47 12.61 2.33
C ILE A 4 4.60 11.89 3.66
N PHE A 5 4.48 12.64 4.75
CA PHE A 5 4.40 12.12 6.12
C PHE A 5 2.95 12.16 6.60
N TYR A 6 2.47 11.06 7.18
CA TYR A 6 1.10 10.95 7.70
C TYR A 6 1.06 9.99 8.89
N GLN A 7 0.65 10.49 10.06
CA GLN A 7 0.51 9.72 11.30
C GLN A 7 1.78 8.92 11.69
N GLY A 8 2.96 9.48 11.47
CA GLY A 8 4.23 8.79 11.73
C GLY A 8 4.70 7.85 10.62
N PHE A 9 3.92 7.67 9.55
CA PHE A 9 4.27 6.85 8.40
C PHE A 9 4.75 7.70 7.23
N THR A 10 5.67 7.15 6.45
CA THR A 10 6.20 7.78 5.23
C THR A 10 5.62 7.10 4.00
N PHE A 11 5.09 7.91 3.10
CA PHE A 11 4.60 7.51 1.79
C PHE A 11 5.55 8.06 0.74
N SER A 12 5.99 7.24 -0.21
CA SER A 12 6.86 7.65 -1.31
C SER A 12 6.21 7.37 -2.66
N ASN A 13 6.51 8.19 -3.65
CA ASN A 13 6.02 8.00 -5.01
C ASN A 13 7.12 8.44 -5.99
N ALA A 14 7.75 7.46 -6.64
CA ALA A 14 8.84 7.71 -7.56
C ALA A 14 8.34 8.36 -8.86
N ASN A 15 7.22 7.88 -9.38
CA ASN A 15 6.72 8.15 -10.73
C ASN A 15 5.77 9.36 -10.80
N GLY A 16 5.30 9.86 -9.65
CA GLY A 16 4.30 10.91 -9.56
C GLY A 16 2.87 10.49 -9.93
N LYS A 17 2.62 9.20 -10.20
CA LYS A 17 1.29 8.66 -10.55
C LYS A 17 0.43 8.49 -9.30
N THR A 18 -0.87 8.78 -9.39
CA THR A 18 -1.79 8.81 -8.24
C THR A 18 -1.89 7.48 -7.49
N ASP A 19 -1.70 6.35 -8.17
CA ASP A 19 -1.86 4.99 -7.61
C ASP A 19 -0.55 4.25 -7.35
N ASP A 20 0.60 4.91 -7.53
CA ASP A 20 1.94 4.35 -7.33
C ASP A 20 2.57 4.83 -6.02
N TRP A 21 1.76 5.11 -4.99
CA TRP A 21 2.32 5.42 -3.67
C TRP A 21 2.79 4.13 -3.02
N THR A 22 3.88 4.22 -2.29
CA THR A 22 4.50 3.13 -1.55
C THR A 22 4.48 3.48 -0.07
N LEU A 23 3.98 2.55 0.74
CA LEU A 23 3.96 2.60 2.20
C LEU A 23 4.78 1.42 2.74
N VAL A 24 5.64 1.70 3.72
CA VAL A 24 6.42 0.68 4.43
C VAL A 24 5.96 0.65 5.89
N ILE A 25 5.51 -0.52 6.35
CA ILE A 25 5.14 -0.79 7.75
C ILE A 25 5.87 -2.06 8.19
N GLY A 26 6.84 -1.91 9.09
CA GLY A 26 7.74 -3.01 9.46
C GLY A 26 8.41 -3.61 8.22
N ASN A 27 8.23 -4.91 8.02
CA ASN A 27 8.79 -5.64 6.87
C ASN A 27 7.83 -5.73 5.67
N GLN A 28 6.68 -5.05 5.72
CA GLN A 28 5.69 -5.09 4.64
C GLN A 28 5.74 -3.82 3.79
N VAL A 29 5.72 -4.01 2.48
CA VAL A 29 5.61 -2.94 1.49
C VAL A 29 4.25 -3.02 0.83
N ARG A 30 3.57 -1.87 0.73
CA ARG A 30 2.24 -1.75 0.14
C ARG A 30 2.26 -0.68 -0.94
N VAL A 31 1.69 -1.01 -2.09
CA VAL A 31 1.58 -0.09 -3.23
C VAL A 31 0.11 0.13 -3.54
N GLY A 32 -0.27 1.38 -3.80
CA GLY A 32 -1.62 1.75 -4.19
C GLY A 32 -1.88 3.24 -4.12
N SER A 33 -3.16 3.61 -4.18
CA SER A 33 -3.57 5.00 -4.02
C SER A 33 -3.31 5.50 -2.59
N LEU A 34 -3.11 6.82 -2.41
CA LEU A 34 -3.00 7.41 -1.07
C LEU A 34 -4.19 7.09 -0.18
N PHE A 35 -5.39 7.02 -0.75
CA PHE A 35 -6.61 6.71 -0.02
C PHE A 35 -6.56 5.29 0.58
N GLU A 36 -6.22 4.30 -0.24
CA GLU A 36 -6.11 2.90 0.22
C GLU A 36 -5.01 2.73 1.25
N LEU A 37 -3.86 3.37 1.04
CA LEU A 37 -2.73 3.25 1.95
C LEU A 37 -2.98 3.96 3.30
N ARG A 38 -3.70 5.10 3.31
CA ARG A 38 -4.15 5.73 4.56
C ARG A 38 -5.11 4.84 5.34
N ARG A 39 -6.01 4.14 4.66
CA ARG A 39 -6.89 3.15 5.28
C ARG A 39 -6.08 2.01 5.91
N GLN A 40 -5.00 1.58 5.26
CA GLN A 40 -4.08 0.56 5.80
C GLN A 40 -3.35 1.06 7.06
N VAL A 41 -2.88 2.32 7.06
CA VAL A 41 -2.31 2.95 8.25
C VAL A 41 -3.31 2.96 9.40
N HIS A 42 -4.56 3.35 9.14
CA HIS A 42 -5.60 3.39 10.16
C HIS A 42 -5.83 2.00 10.79
N PHE A 43 -6.02 0.95 9.98
CA PHE A 43 -6.16 -0.41 10.48
C PHE A 43 -4.97 -0.86 11.33
N PHE A 44 -3.74 -0.57 10.87
CA PHE A 44 -2.55 -0.96 11.61
C PHE A 44 -2.43 -0.20 12.93
N SER A 45 -2.69 1.10 12.94
CA SER A 45 -2.62 1.93 14.15
C SER A 45 -3.67 1.53 15.20
N GLU A 46 -4.87 1.10 14.77
CA GLU A 46 -5.94 0.71 15.68
C GLU A 46 -5.85 -0.75 16.15
N LEU A 47 -5.50 -1.66 15.25
CA LEU A 47 -5.62 -3.10 15.49
C LEU A 47 -4.26 -3.82 15.56
N GLY A 48 -3.16 -3.16 15.21
CA GLY A 48 -1.84 -3.77 15.09
C GLY A 48 -1.69 -4.73 13.91
N ILE A 49 -2.69 -4.82 13.03
CA ILE A 49 -2.70 -5.75 11.89
C ILE A 49 -2.74 -5.01 10.56
N LEU A 50 -2.05 -5.55 9.55
CA LEU A 50 -2.12 -5.07 8.18
C LEU A 50 -2.94 -6.05 7.34
N PRO A 51 -4.17 -5.71 6.93
CA PRO A 51 -5.02 -6.62 6.15
C PRO A 51 -4.31 -7.09 4.89
N PRO A 52 -4.51 -8.35 4.44
CA PRO A 52 -3.87 -8.83 3.22
C PRO A 52 -4.22 -7.94 2.02
N PRO A 53 -3.31 -7.78 1.04
CA PRO A 53 -3.61 -7.03 -0.17
C PRO A 53 -4.83 -7.63 -0.85
N LYS A 54 -5.73 -6.79 -1.36
CA LYS A 54 -6.82 -7.27 -2.21
C LYS A 54 -6.19 -7.86 -3.47
N ILE A 55 -6.26 -9.18 -3.61
CA ILE A 55 -5.91 -9.83 -4.87
C ILE A 55 -7.07 -9.52 -5.82
N SER A 56 -6.87 -8.54 -6.71
CA SER A 56 -7.80 -8.33 -7.80
C SER A 56 -7.82 -9.57 -8.69
N LYS A 57 -8.98 -9.95 -9.24
CA LYS A 57 -9.08 -11.10 -10.16
C LYS A 57 -8.11 -11.00 -11.35
N ALA A 58 -7.72 -9.79 -11.74
CA ALA A 58 -6.67 -9.53 -12.73
C ALA A 58 -5.28 -10.11 -12.31
N ASN A 59 -4.93 -10.07 -11.03
CA ASN A 59 -3.68 -10.64 -10.51
C ASN A 59 -3.73 -12.16 -10.29
N LEU A 60 -4.92 -12.76 -10.24
CA LEU A 60 -5.12 -14.22 -10.21
C LEU A 60 -4.95 -14.84 -11.61
N ALA A 61 -5.44 -14.16 -12.66
CA ALA A 61 -5.32 -14.61 -14.04
C ALA A 61 -3.87 -14.68 -14.55
N LEU A 62 -2.95 -13.90 -13.96
CA LEU A 62 -1.51 -13.93 -14.30
C LEU A 62 -0.73 -15.02 -13.55
N LYS A 63 -1.37 -15.76 -12.64
CA LYS A 63 -0.73 -16.84 -11.85
C LYS A 63 -1.18 -18.24 -12.25
N SER A 64 -2.08 -18.39 -13.22
CA SER A 64 -2.61 -19.69 -13.67
C SER A 64 -1.82 -20.33 -14.82
N ASP A 65 -0.78 -19.68 -15.36
CA ASP A 65 0.07 -20.20 -16.45
C ASP A 65 1.45 -20.66 -15.95
N LYS A 66 1.51 -21.44 -14.88
CA LYS A 66 2.72 -22.19 -14.50
C LYS A 66 2.40 -23.63 -14.12
#